data_AF-H6N6B7-F1
#
_entry.id   AF-H6N6B7-F1
#
_cell.length_a   1.000
_cell.length_b   1.000
_cell.length_c   1.000
_cell.angle_alpha   90.00
_cell.angle_beta   90.00
_cell.angle_gamma   90.00
#
_symmetry.space_group_name_H-M   'P 1'
#
loop_
_entity.id
_entity.type
_entity.pdbx_description
1 polymer ?
#
loop_
_entity_poly.entity_id
_entity_poly.type
_entity_poly.pdbx_seq_one_letter_code
_entity_poly.pdbx_strand_id
1 'polypeptide(L)'
;MNKLILTSLGAIGVGGTGIGGYILLNPAESPKTKKSTPFKERYEKSLLNLDGDSTIWESKFSLLKKGNPNHPSLKGISTKEDNIAKSLHKQGCRDLYDSSSENSNYLEDFKNYCAKLIEDVVSGNWIEGEKTQTRTKWDAKLKDMKSKKDKLLSPSLQELTGKLTSSGETFSETERKLLEDWCNSRRKDLSQGEEGKLIEEIKNYCVNS
;
A
#
# COMPACT_ATOMS: atom_id res chain seq x y z
N MET A 1 -73.84 31.35 2.68
CA MET A 1 -73.11 31.86 3.86
C MET A 1 -71.81 32.44 3.36
N ASN A 2 -71.76 33.77 3.25
CA ASN A 2 -70.63 34.53 2.75
C ASN A 2 -70.70 35.90 3.42
N LYS A 3 -69.74 36.23 4.30
CA LYS A 3 -69.51 37.55 4.95
C LYS A 3 -68.07 37.50 5.55
N LEU A 4 -67.10 38.29 5.03
CA LEU A 4 -66.72 39.67 5.46
C LEU A 4 -65.71 39.60 6.65
N ILE A 5 -64.59 40.33 6.82
CA ILE A 5 -64.09 41.70 6.48
C ILE A 5 -62.54 41.68 6.73
N LEU A 6 -61.65 42.12 5.82
CA LEU A 6 -61.10 43.49 5.66
C LEU A 6 -60.31 44.04 6.88
N THR A 7 -59.06 44.45 6.65
CA THR A 7 -58.31 45.62 7.20
C THR A 7 -56.82 45.34 7.02
N SER A 8 -55.92 46.27 6.73
CA SER A 8 -55.94 47.64 6.21
C SER A 8 -54.48 48.01 5.98
N LEU A 9 -54.20 48.71 4.88
CA LEU A 9 -52.92 49.34 4.57
C LEU A 9 -52.64 50.50 5.55
N GLY A 10 -51.41 50.58 6.04
CA GLY A 10 -50.82 51.72 6.77
C GLY A 10 -49.59 51.23 7.55
N ALA A 11 -48.41 51.84 7.56
CA ALA A 11 -47.98 53.15 7.13
C ALA A 11 -46.47 53.10 6.80
N ILE A 12 -46.02 54.02 5.95
CA ILE A 12 -44.61 54.31 5.66
C ILE A 12 -43.99 54.94 6.92
N GLY A 13 -42.87 54.40 7.39
CA GLY A 13 -42.15 54.88 8.58
C GLY A 13 -40.66 54.53 8.55
N VAL A 14 -39.90 55.49 8.01
CA VAL A 14 -38.45 55.75 8.05
C VAL A 14 -37.60 54.92 9.03
N GLY A 15 -36.58 54.22 8.50
CA GLY A 15 -35.41 53.76 9.28
C GLY A 15 -34.85 52.40 8.85
N GLY A 16 -33.77 52.41 8.09
CA GLY A 16 -32.95 51.21 7.83
C GLY A 16 -32.61 51.04 6.36
N THR A 17 -31.37 51.38 6.02
CA THR A 17 -30.72 51.08 4.74
C THR A 17 -30.89 49.60 4.36
N GLY A 18 -31.52 49.35 3.21
CA GLY A 18 -31.55 48.04 2.57
C GLY A 18 -31.60 48.22 1.06
N ILE A 19 -30.45 48.53 0.45
CA ILE A 19 -30.33 48.53 -1.02
C ILE A 19 -30.49 47.07 -1.44
N GLY A 20 -31.53 46.79 -2.22
CA GLY A 20 -31.81 45.48 -2.79
C GLY A 20 -30.68 45.04 -3.70
N GLY A 21 -29.83 44.15 -3.20
CA GLY A 21 -28.86 43.42 -3.99
C GLY A 21 -29.57 42.29 -4.74
N TYR A 22 -29.66 42.44 -6.06
CA TYR A 22 -29.91 41.34 -6.99
C TYR A 22 -28.84 40.26 -6.75
N ILE A 23 -29.17 39.19 -6.02
CA ILE A 23 -28.25 38.06 -5.88
C ILE A 23 -28.30 37.26 -7.19
N LEU A 24 -27.34 37.58 -8.06
CA LEU A 24 -26.84 36.69 -9.10
C LEU A 24 -26.51 35.34 -8.45
N LEU A 25 -27.32 34.32 -8.78
CA LEU A 25 -26.96 32.93 -8.55
C LEU A 25 -25.78 32.59 -9.48
N ASN A 26 -24.57 32.89 -9.03
CA ASN A 26 -23.39 32.21 -9.52
C ASN A 26 -23.56 30.72 -9.19
N PRO A 27 -23.45 29.79 -10.15
CA PRO A 27 -23.25 28.40 -9.82
C PRO A 27 -21.88 28.31 -9.14
N ALA A 28 -21.90 28.45 -7.82
CA ALA A 28 -20.76 28.20 -6.97
C ALA A 28 -20.25 26.81 -7.34
N GLU A 29 -18.97 26.80 -7.71
CA GLU A 29 -18.11 25.64 -7.88
C GLU A 29 -18.65 24.46 -7.08
N SER A 30 -19.07 23.42 -7.80
CA SER A 30 -19.26 22.11 -7.19
C SER A 30 -18.05 21.85 -6.31
N PRO A 31 -18.22 21.39 -5.05
CA PRO A 31 -17.10 21.11 -4.17
C PRO A 31 -16.17 20.20 -4.96
N LYS A 32 -14.97 20.70 -5.28
CA LYS A 32 -13.97 19.98 -6.08
C LYS A 32 -13.87 18.60 -5.48
N THR A 33 -14.49 17.62 -6.13
CA THR A 33 -14.41 16.22 -5.73
C THR A 33 -12.93 15.95 -5.78
N LYS A 34 -12.32 15.77 -4.61
CA LYS A 34 -10.89 15.51 -4.50
C LYS A 34 -10.65 14.29 -5.38
N LYS A 35 -10.03 14.51 -6.55
CA LYS A 35 -9.89 13.47 -7.57
C LYS A 35 -9.04 12.38 -6.93
N SER A 36 -9.68 11.28 -6.55
CA SER A 36 -8.99 10.21 -5.82
C SER A 36 -7.97 9.59 -6.75
N THR A 37 -6.71 9.52 -6.32
CA THR A 37 -5.61 9.01 -7.14
C THR A 37 -5.79 7.50 -7.35
N PRO A 38 -5.82 7.01 -8.60
CA PRO A 38 -5.95 5.59 -8.87
C PRO A 38 -4.67 4.82 -8.51
N PHE A 39 -4.79 3.51 -8.29
CA PHE A 39 -3.64 2.64 -7.98
C PHE A 39 -2.54 2.73 -9.04
N LYS A 40 -2.90 2.78 -10.33
CA LYS A 40 -1.92 2.87 -11.43
C LYS A 40 -1.04 4.11 -11.38
N GLU A 41 -1.58 5.21 -10.85
CA GLU A 41 -0.86 6.48 -10.75
C GLU A 41 0.00 6.50 -9.49
N ARG A 42 -0.56 6.05 -8.36
CA ARG A 42 0.14 6.06 -7.07
C ARG A 42 1.27 5.03 -6.97
N TYR A 43 1.09 3.87 -7.60
CA TYR A 43 1.98 2.71 -7.46
C TYR A 43 2.45 2.21 -8.83
N GLU A 44 2.71 3.12 -9.76
CA GLU A 44 3.11 2.82 -11.14
C GLU A 44 4.25 1.77 -11.21
N LYS A 45 5.22 1.87 -10.30
CA LYS A 45 6.40 0.98 -10.27
C LYS A 45 6.12 -0.40 -9.68
N SER A 46 5.02 -0.56 -8.97
CA SER A 46 4.59 -1.84 -8.40
C SER A 46 3.62 -2.59 -9.32
N LEU A 47 3.25 -2.03 -10.47
CA LEU A 47 2.33 -2.69 -11.39
C LEU A 47 2.96 -3.94 -12.02
N LEU A 48 2.15 -4.98 -12.15
CA LEU A 48 2.51 -6.15 -12.94
C LEU A 48 2.37 -5.84 -14.42
N ASN A 49 3.33 -6.28 -15.23
CA ASN A 49 3.20 -6.27 -16.67
C ASN A 49 2.15 -7.31 -17.08
N LEU A 50 1.06 -6.87 -17.70
CA LEU A 50 -0.05 -7.74 -18.12
C LEU A 50 0.40 -8.82 -19.11
N ASP A 51 1.41 -8.53 -19.93
CA ASP A 51 1.97 -9.45 -20.94
C ASP A 51 3.29 -10.09 -20.49
N GLY A 52 3.82 -9.69 -19.33
CA GLY A 52 5.06 -10.18 -18.73
C GLY A 52 4.84 -10.85 -17.38
N ASP A 53 5.89 -10.91 -16.56
CA ASP A 53 5.84 -11.30 -15.15
C ASP A 53 5.12 -12.65 -14.88
N SER A 54 5.23 -13.61 -15.81
CA SER A 54 4.42 -14.85 -15.79
C SER A 54 4.53 -15.61 -14.46
N THR A 55 5.74 -15.76 -13.91
CA THR A 55 5.96 -16.41 -12.61
C THR A 55 5.30 -15.67 -11.46
N ILE A 56 5.31 -14.33 -11.49
CA ILE A 56 4.66 -13.52 -10.45
C ILE A 56 3.14 -13.66 -10.59
N TRP A 57 2.60 -13.60 -11.81
CA TRP A 57 1.16 -13.82 -12.06
C TRP A 57 0.69 -15.18 -11.54
N GLU A 58 1.43 -16.26 -11.78
CA GLU A 58 1.07 -17.59 -11.28
C GLU A 58 1.08 -17.65 -9.74
N SER A 59 2.05 -16.99 -9.10
CA SER A 59 2.11 -16.87 -7.64
C SER A 59 0.90 -16.10 -7.09
N LYS A 60 0.61 -14.91 -7.65
CA LYS A 60 -0.53 -14.08 -7.24
C LYS A 60 -1.87 -14.76 -7.51
N PHE A 61 -2.00 -15.50 -8.61
CA PHE A 61 -3.18 -16.29 -8.92
C PHE A 61 -3.38 -17.42 -7.90
N SER A 62 -2.30 -18.08 -7.48
CA SER A 62 -2.33 -19.11 -6.44
C SER A 62 -2.78 -18.54 -5.08
N LEU A 63 -2.38 -17.31 -4.75
CA LEU A 63 -2.87 -16.58 -3.58
C LEU A 63 -4.35 -16.22 -3.72
N LEU A 64 -4.76 -15.70 -4.88
CA LEU A 64 -6.15 -15.35 -5.17
C LEU A 64 -7.09 -16.56 -5.00
N LYS A 65 -6.68 -17.75 -5.46
CA LYS A 65 -7.47 -18.99 -5.30
C LYS A 65 -7.75 -19.37 -3.85
N LYS A 66 -6.87 -19.00 -2.93
CA LYS A 66 -6.97 -19.29 -1.49
C LYS A 66 -7.57 -18.12 -0.70
N GLY A 67 -7.60 -16.93 -1.30
CA GLY A 67 -8.02 -15.70 -0.67
C GLY A 67 -9.52 -15.42 -0.81
N ASN A 68 -9.94 -14.31 -0.20
CA ASN A 68 -11.29 -13.76 -0.32
C ASN A 68 -11.19 -12.28 -0.68
N PRO A 69 -11.06 -11.93 -1.97
CA PRO A 69 -10.82 -10.56 -2.39
C PRO A 69 -12.03 -9.66 -2.11
N ASN A 70 -11.76 -8.39 -1.81
CA ASN A 70 -12.76 -7.37 -1.53
C ASN A 70 -13.29 -6.71 -2.81
N HIS A 71 -12.42 -6.55 -3.81
CA HIS A 71 -12.70 -5.86 -5.06
C HIS A 71 -13.65 -6.69 -5.94
N PRO A 72 -14.77 -6.10 -6.41
CA PRO A 72 -15.77 -6.83 -7.18
C PRO A 72 -15.23 -7.57 -8.40
N SER A 73 -14.26 -6.97 -9.12
CA SER A 73 -13.68 -7.60 -10.32
C SER A 73 -12.81 -8.82 -10.02
N LEU A 74 -12.37 -9.01 -8.78
CA LEU A 74 -11.56 -10.16 -8.36
C LEU A 74 -12.41 -11.28 -7.72
N LYS A 75 -13.65 -10.97 -7.33
CA LYS A 75 -14.54 -11.93 -6.67
C LYS A 75 -15.00 -13.03 -7.62
N GLY A 76 -15.03 -14.26 -7.10
CA GLY A 76 -15.55 -15.42 -7.82
C GLY A 76 -14.67 -15.93 -8.96
N ILE A 77 -13.52 -15.30 -9.23
CA ILE A 77 -12.57 -15.77 -10.25
C ILE A 77 -12.10 -17.20 -9.95
N SER A 78 -11.84 -17.50 -8.69
CA SER A 78 -11.36 -18.81 -8.23
C SER A 78 -12.33 -19.98 -8.47
N THR A 79 -13.58 -19.69 -8.83
CA THR A 79 -14.60 -20.70 -9.14
C THR A 79 -14.63 -21.10 -10.62
N LYS A 80 -13.86 -20.42 -11.47
CA LYS A 80 -13.79 -20.67 -12.91
C LYS A 80 -12.68 -21.67 -13.24
N GLU A 81 -12.74 -22.26 -14.43
CA GLU A 81 -11.65 -23.09 -14.95
C GLU A 81 -10.35 -22.29 -15.04
N ASP A 82 -9.21 -22.91 -14.72
CA ASP A 82 -7.94 -22.20 -14.49
C ASP A 82 -7.51 -21.31 -15.67
N ASN A 83 -7.68 -21.76 -16.92
CA ASN A 83 -7.32 -20.95 -18.10
C ASN A 83 -8.18 -19.67 -18.20
N ILE A 84 -9.47 -19.77 -17.93
CA ILE A 84 -10.41 -18.64 -17.93
C ILE A 84 -10.13 -17.74 -16.71
N ALA A 85 -9.93 -18.36 -15.54
CA ALA A 85 -9.68 -17.68 -14.28
C ALA A 85 -8.41 -16.81 -14.33
N LYS A 86 -7.32 -17.30 -14.95
CA LYS A 86 -6.08 -16.52 -15.12
C LYS A 86 -6.28 -15.28 -16.00
N SER A 87 -7.04 -15.41 -17.09
CA SER A 87 -7.38 -14.25 -17.92
C SER A 87 -8.24 -13.23 -17.16
N LEU A 88 -9.26 -13.72 -16.42
CA LEU A 88 -10.11 -12.88 -15.59
C LEU A 88 -9.33 -12.22 -14.44
N HIS A 89 -8.31 -12.88 -13.88
CA HIS A 89 -7.46 -12.30 -12.84
C HIS A 89 -6.69 -11.09 -13.37
N LYS A 90 -6.05 -11.20 -14.54
CA LYS A 90 -5.38 -10.07 -15.18
C LYS A 90 -6.35 -8.93 -15.48
N GLN A 91 -7.54 -9.23 -15.99
CA GLN A 91 -8.58 -8.23 -16.23
C GLN A 91 -9.05 -7.58 -14.93
N GLY A 92 -9.30 -8.36 -13.89
CA GLY A 92 -9.74 -7.85 -12.59
C GLY A 92 -8.69 -6.96 -11.94
N CYS A 93 -7.41 -7.28 -12.08
CA CYS A 93 -6.32 -6.42 -11.65
C CYS A 93 -6.25 -5.12 -12.47
N ARG A 94 -6.53 -5.16 -13.78
CA ARG A 94 -6.62 -3.96 -14.61
C ARG A 94 -7.71 -3.01 -14.10
N ASP A 95 -8.89 -3.53 -13.79
CA ASP A 95 -10.00 -2.75 -13.24
C ASP A 95 -9.65 -2.17 -11.86
N LEU A 96 -8.95 -2.95 -11.03
CA LEU A 96 -8.46 -2.50 -9.73
C LEU A 96 -7.39 -1.41 -9.87
N TYR A 97 -6.53 -1.44 -10.89
CA TYR A 97 -5.54 -0.40 -11.14
C TYR A 97 -6.17 0.98 -11.42
N ASP A 98 -7.36 0.98 -12.01
CA ASP A 98 -8.14 2.20 -12.28
C ASP A 98 -8.97 2.66 -11.07
N SER A 99 -9.04 1.84 -10.02
CA SER A 99 -9.80 2.15 -8.80
C SER A 99 -9.03 3.07 -7.85
N SER A 100 -9.76 3.75 -6.96
CA SER A 100 -9.20 4.64 -5.94
C SER A 100 -8.22 3.93 -5.01
N SER A 101 -7.01 4.50 -4.87
CA SER A 101 -5.98 4.01 -3.94
C SER A 101 -6.23 4.35 -2.47
N GLU A 102 -7.28 5.14 -2.18
CA GLU A 102 -7.65 5.56 -0.81
C GLU A 102 -8.52 4.50 -0.12
N ASN A 103 -9.06 3.51 -0.85
CA ASN A 103 -9.80 2.40 -0.26
C ASN A 103 -8.82 1.35 0.31
N SER A 104 -8.75 1.25 1.64
CA SER A 104 -7.85 0.33 2.35
C SER A 104 -8.06 -1.14 1.98
N ASN A 105 -9.31 -1.55 1.76
CA ASN A 105 -9.63 -2.95 1.42
C ASN A 105 -9.14 -3.29 0.00
N TYR A 106 -9.19 -2.32 -0.91
CA TYR A 106 -8.64 -2.50 -2.27
C TYR A 106 -7.12 -2.41 -2.29
N LEU A 107 -6.50 -1.69 -1.33
CA LEU A 107 -5.06 -1.67 -1.18
C LEU A 107 -4.52 -3.03 -0.76
N GLU A 108 -5.23 -3.75 0.11
CA GLU A 108 -4.86 -5.11 0.47
C GLU A 108 -4.96 -6.05 -0.74
N ASP A 109 -6.07 -6.00 -1.49
CA ASP A 109 -6.20 -6.78 -2.72
C ASP A 109 -5.14 -6.43 -3.76
N PHE A 110 -4.82 -5.14 -3.91
CA PHE A 110 -3.75 -4.66 -4.78
C PHE A 110 -2.43 -5.33 -4.43
N LYS A 111 -2.00 -5.23 -3.16
CA LYS A 111 -0.77 -5.81 -2.64
C LYS A 111 -0.71 -7.33 -2.84
N ASN A 112 -1.80 -8.02 -2.50
CA ASN A 112 -1.80 -9.49 -2.45
C ASN A 112 -1.94 -10.14 -3.83
N TYR A 113 -2.67 -9.51 -4.75
CA TYR A 113 -3.09 -10.17 -5.99
C TYR A 113 -2.64 -9.45 -7.26
N CYS A 114 -2.30 -8.17 -7.21
CA CYS A 114 -2.14 -7.36 -8.41
C CYS A 114 -0.85 -6.53 -8.45
N ALA A 115 0.02 -6.61 -7.45
CA ALA A 115 1.23 -5.81 -7.39
C ALA A 115 2.49 -6.64 -7.21
N LYS A 116 3.61 -6.09 -7.68
CA LYS A 116 4.97 -6.52 -7.36
C LYS A 116 5.31 -6.09 -5.95
N LEU A 117 5.69 -7.07 -5.16
CA LEU A 117 6.26 -6.86 -3.84
C LEU A 117 7.78 -6.91 -3.93
N ILE A 118 8.46 -6.47 -2.88
CA ILE A 118 9.93 -6.53 -2.81
C ILE A 118 10.42 -7.98 -2.99
N GLU A 119 9.71 -8.97 -2.43
CA GLU A 119 10.05 -10.39 -2.63
C GLU A 119 10.04 -10.84 -4.09
N ASP A 120 9.22 -10.20 -4.94
CA ASP A 120 9.09 -10.54 -6.35
C ASP A 120 10.25 -9.97 -7.19
N VAL A 121 10.97 -8.96 -6.69
CA VAL A 121 12.06 -8.27 -7.42
C VAL A 121 13.45 -8.49 -6.82
N VAL A 122 13.52 -8.90 -5.55
CA VAL A 122 14.78 -9.24 -4.89
C VAL A 122 15.19 -10.66 -5.29
N SER A 123 16.27 -10.73 -6.07
CA SER A 123 16.93 -11.98 -6.41
C SER A 123 17.69 -12.59 -5.22
N GLY A 124 17.63 -13.91 -5.07
CA GLY A 124 18.44 -14.69 -4.15
C GLY A 124 17.60 -15.44 -3.11
N ASN A 125 18.25 -16.34 -2.38
CA ASN A 125 17.59 -17.11 -1.33
C ASN A 125 17.50 -16.25 -0.08
N TRP A 126 16.31 -15.84 0.29
CA TRP A 126 16.14 -15.13 1.55
C TRP A 126 16.57 -16.00 2.74
N ILE A 127 17.06 -15.34 3.79
CA ILE A 127 17.44 -16.04 5.02
C ILE A 127 16.14 -16.43 5.75
N GLU A 128 16.05 -17.69 6.15
CA GLU A 128 14.90 -18.27 6.85
C GLU A 128 15.39 -19.19 7.97
N GLY A 129 14.66 -19.22 9.09
CA GLY A 129 14.98 -20.11 10.22
C GLY A 129 16.21 -19.70 11.05
N GLU A 130 16.75 -20.65 11.81
CA GLU A 130 18.01 -20.52 12.58
C GLU A 130 18.03 -19.43 13.67
N LYS A 131 16.92 -19.25 14.40
CA LYS A 131 16.85 -18.26 15.50
C LYS A 131 17.53 -18.75 16.79
N THR A 132 17.37 -20.02 17.11
CA THR A 132 17.78 -20.65 18.37
C THR A 132 19.24 -21.12 18.38
N GLN A 133 19.88 -21.17 17.22
CA GLN A 133 21.27 -21.61 17.06
C GLN A 133 22.24 -20.43 17.14
N THR A 134 23.50 -20.67 17.46
CA THR A 134 24.57 -19.66 17.39
C THR A 134 25.41 -19.84 16.13
N ARG A 135 26.06 -18.75 15.67
CA ARG A 135 26.81 -18.66 14.40
C ARG A 135 25.94 -18.85 13.17
N THR A 136 24.73 -18.31 13.24
CA THR A 136 23.75 -18.42 12.16
C THR A 136 24.00 -17.37 11.11
N LYS A 137 23.32 -17.47 9.98
CA LYS A 137 23.43 -16.46 8.92
C LYS A 137 23.00 -15.08 9.42
N TRP A 138 22.04 -15.03 10.35
CA TRP A 138 21.63 -13.81 11.02
C TRP A 138 22.76 -13.18 11.83
N ASP A 139 23.60 -13.97 12.51
CA ASP A 139 24.73 -13.43 13.28
C ASP A 139 25.72 -12.67 12.38
N ALA A 140 26.01 -13.21 11.19
CA ALA A 140 26.87 -12.54 10.23
C ALA A 140 26.26 -11.21 9.75
N LYS A 141 24.95 -11.18 9.47
CA LYS A 141 24.25 -9.95 9.06
C LYS A 141 24.18 -8.91 10.17
N LEU A 142 23.88 -9.32 11.40
CA LEU A 142 23.85 -8.44 12.57
C LEU A 142 25.23 -7.86 12.87
N LYS A 143 26.30 -8.66 12.74
CA LYS A 143 27.69 -8.19 12.88
C LYS A 143 28.03 -7.12 11.84
N ASP A 144 27.70 -7.37 10.58
CA ASP A 144 27.94 -6.42 9.48
C ASP A 144 27.17 -5.12 9.70
N MET A 145 25.87 -5.23 10.01
CA MET A 145 24.98 -4.10 10.30
C MET A 145 25.51 -3.23 11.44
N LYS A 146 25.94 -3.83 12.55
CA LYS A 146 26.53 -3.10 13.68
C LYS A 146 27.83 -2.37 13.30
N SER A 147 28.67 -3.00 12.49
CA SER A 147 29.94 -2.41 12.02
C SER A 147 29.74 -1.25 11.03
N LYS A 148 28.60 -1.22 10.35
CA LYS A 148 28.27 -0.23 9.31
C LYS A 148 27.08 0.64 9.70
N LYS A 149 26.77 0.78 10.99
CA LYS A 149 25.56 1.48 11.48
C LYS A 149 25.34 2.87 10.85
N ASP A 150 26.43 3.63 10.63
CA ASP A 150 26.38 5.00 10.10
C ASP A 150 26.21 5.05 8.57
N LYS A 151 26.22 3.89 7.91
CA LYS A 151 26.04 3.73 6.46
C LYS A 151 24.68 3.10 6.11
N LEU A 152 23.87 2.75 7.12
CA LEU A 152 22.52 2.23 6.92
C LEU A 152 21.63 3.34 6.36
N LEU A 153 20.83 2.98 5.38
CA LEU A 153 19.95 3.88 4.64
C LEU A 153 18.55 3.91 5.25
N SER A 154 18.00 2.75 5.66
CA SER A 154 16.66 2.74 6.24
C SER A 154 16.68 3.17 7.71
N PRO A 155 15.83 4.14 8.10
CA PRO A 155 15.67 4.54 9.50
C PRO A 155 15.31 3.35 10.40
N SER A 156 14.54 2.38 9.87
CA SER A 156 14.16 1.17 10.59
C SER A 156 15.34 0.25 10.94
N LEU A 157 16.35 0.12 10.06
CA LEU A 157 17.55 -0.68 10.38
C LEU A 157 18.47 0.07 11.34
N GLN A 158 18.54 1.40 11.23
CA GLN A 158 19.27 2.24 12.20
C GLN A 158 18.66 2.07 13.60
N GLU A 159 17.33 2.13 13.71
CA GLU A 159 16.62 1.91 14.98
C GLU A 159 16.86 0.48 15.51
N LEU A 160 16.78 -0.53 14.64
CA LEU A 160 17.05 -1.92 14.99
C LEU A 160 18.47 -2.08 15.53
N THR A 161 19.46 -1.44 14.90
CA THR A 161 20.86 -1.45 15.35
C THR A 161 21.00 -0.84 16.75
N GLY A 162 20.23 0.21 17.05
CA GLY A 162 20.18 0.81 18.40
C GLY A 162 19.58 -0.11 19.47
N LYS A 163 18.80 -1.12 19.09
CA LYS A 163 18.21 -2.12 20.01
C LYS A 163 19.15 -3.30 20.27
N LEU A 164 20.27 -3.41 19.55
CA LEU A 164 21.24 -4.48 19.76
C LEU A 164 22.06 -4.21 21.02
N THR A 165 22.02 -5.15 21.96
CA THR A 165 22.73 -5.04 23.25
C THR A 165 24.00 -5.87 23.28
N SER A 166 24.12 -6.86 22.39
CA SER A 166 25.24 -7.78 22.32
C SER A 166 26.55 -7.10 21.89
N SER A 167 27.70 -7.55 22.41
CA SER A 167 29.02 -6.97 22.14
C SER A 167 29.48 -7.09 20.68
N GLY A 168 28.89 -7.99 19.89
CA GLY A 168 29.13 -8.13 18.44
C GLY A 168 29.75 -9.46 18.02
N GLU A 169 30.02 -10.36 18.96
CA GLU A 169 30.55 -11.71 18.70
C GLU A 169 29.49 -12.81 18.83
N THR A 170 28.49 -12.60 19.68
CA THR A 170 27.35 -13.48 19.87
C THR A 170 26.09 -12.62 19.87
N PHE A 171 25.02 -13.05 19.20
CA PHE A 171 23.72 -12.39 19.27
C PHE A 171 22.69 -13.31 19.92
N SER A 172 21.74 -12.71 20.61
CA SER A 172 20.61 -13.40 21.20
C SER A 172 19.59 -13.82 20.13
N GLU A 173 18.75 -14.79 20.48
CA GLU A 173 17.60 -15.17 19.64
C GLU A 173 16.69 -13.96 19.34
N THR A 174 16.46 -13.11 20.33
CA THR A 174 15.65 -11.89 20.20
C THR A 174 16.23 -10.94 19.15
N GLU A 175 17.55 -10.73 19.15
CA GLU A 175 18.20 -9.85 18.18
C GLU A 175 18.13 -10.42 16.75
N ARG A 176 18.28 -11.74 16.58
CA ARG A 176 18.08 -12.40 15.28
C ARG A 176 16.64 -12.24 14.79
N LYS A 177 15.69 -12.43 15.71
CA LYS A 177 14.26 -12.29 15.41
C LYS A 177 13.90 -10.86 14.99
N LEU A 178 14.51 -9.83 15.58
CA LEU A 178 14.28 -8.45 15.15
C LEU A 178 14.64 -8.25 13.67
N LEU A 179 15.82 -8.75 13.25
CA LEU A 179 16.26 -8.60 11.86
C LEU A 179 15.42 -9.46 10.90
N GLU A 180 15.08 -10.68 11.29
CA GLU A 180 14.19 -11.53 10.51
C GLU A 180 12.80 -10.90 10.33
N ASP A 181 12.19 -10.40 11.41
CA ASP A 181 10.89 -9.76 11.35
C ASP A 181 10.93 -8.49 10.48
N TRP A 182 12.04 -7.73 10.55
CA TRP A 182 12.28 -6.62 9.64
C TRP A 182 12.32 -7.07 8.17
N CYS A 183 13.10 -8.11 7.85
CA CYS A 183 13.17 -8.68 6.51
C CYS A 183 11.83 -9.18 6.01
N ASN A 184 11.08 -9.89 6.85
CA ASN A 184 9.75 -10.41 6.52
C ASN A 184 8.71 -9.31 6.29
N SER A 185 8.83 -8.19 7.01
CA SER A 185 8.01 -7.00 6.76
C SER A 185 8.34 -6.41 5.39
N ARG A 186 9.64 -6.21 5.10
CA ARG A 186 10.09 -5.64 3.82
C ARG A 186 9.71 -6.48 2.61
N ARG A 187 9.76 -7.82 2.70
CA ARG A 187 9.29 -8.72 1.62
C ARG A 187 7.91 -8.33 1.08
N LYS A 188 7.02 -7.88 1.97
CA LYS A 188 5.60 -7.59 1.71
C LYS A 188 5.33 -6.13 1.33
N ASP A 189 6.36 -5.30 1.29
CA ASP A 189 6.23 -3.93 0.81
C ASP A 189 6.08 -3.91 -0.71
N LEU A 190 5.38 -2.89 -1.21
CA LEU A 190 5.22 -2.66 -2.64
C LEU A 190 6.55 -2.21 -3.23
N SER A 191 6.99 -2.82 -4.33
CA SER A 191 8.23 -2.39 -4.99
C SER A 191 8.03 -1.02 -5.63
N GLN A 192 8.78 -0.01 -5.18
CA GLN A 192 8.63 1.36 -5.68
C GLN A 192 9.56 1.73 -6.84
N GLY A 193 10.31 0.79 -7.42
CA GLY A 193 11.17 1.01 -8.60
C GLY A 193 12.40 1.92 -8.37
N GLU A 194 12.35 2.88 -7.45
CA GLU A 194 13.46 3.76 -7.04
C GLU A 194 14.34 3.16 -5.94
N GLU A 195 14.04 1.93 -5.53
CA GLU A 195 14.67 1.27 -4.40
C GLU A 195 16.06 0.70 -4.71
N GLY A 196 16.79 1.14 -5.73
CA GLY A 196 18.10 0.56 -6.06
C GLY A 196 18.98 0.38 -4.81
N LYS A 197 19.03 1.41 -3.96
CA LYS A 197 19.77 1.37 -2.69
C LYS A 197 19.03 0.66 -1.54
N LEU A 198 17.70 0.75 -1.46
CA LEU A 198 16.92 0.07 -0.41
C LEU A 198 16.84 -1.45 -0.67
N ILE A 199 16.59 -1.87 -1.92
CA ILE A 199 16.71 -3.24 -2.41
C ILE A 199 18.13 -3.75 -2.17
N GLU A 200 19.17 -2.96 -2.41
CA GLU A 200 20.54 -3.35 -2.10
C GLU A 200 20.75 -3.55 -0.60
N GLU A 201 20.24 -2.65 0.24
CA GLU A 201 20.25 -2.81 1.70
C GLU A 201 19.50 -4.07 2.16
N ILE A 202 18.30 -4.31 1.61
CA ILE A 202 17.51 -5.52 1.88
C ILE A 202 18.27 -6.77 1.43
N LYS A 203 18.88 -6.77 0.24
CA LYS A 203 19.73 -7.88 -0.22
C LYS A 203 20.89 -8.13 0.74
N ASN A 204 21.55 -7.06 1.18
CA ASN A 204 22.71 -7.15 2.07
C ASN A 204 22.36 -7.77 3.42
N TYR A 205 21.15 -7.56 3.94
CA TYR A 205 20.78 -7.99 5.29
C TYR A 205 19.77 -9.14 5.37
N CYS A 206 19.03 -9.42 4.29
CA CYS A 206 17.93 -10.38 4.30
C CYS A 206 18.13 -11.59 3.39
N VAL A 207 19.16 -11.58 2.55
CA VAL A 207 19.41 -12.64 1.56
C VAL A 207 20.74 -13.33 1.87
N ASN A 208 20.79 -14.64 1.61
CA ASN A 208 22.01 -15.42 1.64
C ASN A 208 23.00 -14.81 0.63
N SER A 209 24.17 -14.38 1.13
CA SER A 209 25.26 -13.81 0.34
C SER A 209 26.47 -14.74 0.39
#